data_AF-A0A9E3C7S9-F1
#
_entry.id   AF-A0A9E3C7S9-F1
#
_cell.length_a   1.000
_cell.length_b   1.000
_cell.length_c   1.000
_cell.angle_alpha   90.00
_cell.angle_beta   90.00
_cell.angle_gamma   90.00
#
_symmetry.space_group_name_H-M   'P 1'
#
loop_
_entity.id
_entity.type
_entity.pdbx_description
1 polymer ?
#
loop_
_entity_poly.entity_id
_entity_poly.type
_entity_poly.pdbx_seq_one_letter_code
_entity_poly.pdbx_strand_id
1 'polypeptide(L)'
;MAFRLEDFKKTARKSADGGRVPASVYPHQMKDKKAGARLALAIRTFDSLAGKRRGEMDAGVMADFFGDPRLARGVIACLGRFYQYRTPAFAEVIGGDAARRLVDAGLAKPMALRAHTFAHVNAEHGGFLREAQRAACYAELGEPFGLSALEWDTLLHLDAEENQVLARVGPIPTPAGLAALYNFHSLDTPLRRATRIQLTGLFLTSAEASDVRALARHLGVRAVVEGGGQTVTLTDLEMSSLLPRRPGRLGRCLLHLLQTFGSKALTGHADALLGTRTFRLALNTDTLKTLGMTPAPPELGAGGRSFFRRHFEAAAALHKDLLKLRAQGQAAGWRIARLPDPVVTAHGVLLPDFRLTRGDRRVSVVLGEEGKGEWDAPVIAVPVGRKAVSAADLLARAQEAVSNLFTPPERAEPDVPRDVRALCDRAAAQGMVDAAGALRALHLLDESPLIEWVRRAADPRVRYLPGIGLCSQELVAAIGKLGSQ
;
A
#
# COMPACT_ATOMS: atom_id res chain seq x y z
N MET A 1 -5.18 4.16 -2.20
CA MET A 1 -5.48 3.46 -3.48
C MET A 1 -6.23 4.42 -4.38
N ALA A 2 -6.15 4.26 -5.69
CA ALA A 2 -7.05 4.88 -6.66
C ALA A 2 -7.47 3.79 -7.66
N PHE A 3 -8.61 3.95 -8.32
CA PHE A 3 -9.07 2.97 -9.30
C PHE A 3 -8.18 3.00 -10.55
N ARG A 4 -8.04 1.84 -11.17
CA ARG A 4 -7.56 1.76 -12.56
C ARG A 4 -8.55 2.50 -13.45
N LEU A 5 -8.08 3.08 -14.56
CA LEU A 5 -8.95 3.87 -15.43
C LEU A 5 -10.04 3.03 -16.09
N GLU A 6 -9.80 1.74 -16.30
CA GLU A 6 -10.76 0.76 -16.82
C GLU A 6 -11.89 0.43 -15.84
N ASP A 7 -11.63 0.58 -14.54
CA ASP A 7 -12.58 0.35 -13.43
C ASP A 7 -13.25 1.64 -12.97
N PHE A 8 -12.78 2.79 -13.47
CA PHE A 8 -13.27 4.08 -13.03
C PHE A 8 -14.64 4.39 -13.62
N LYS A 9 -15.70 4.12 -12.86
CA LYS A 9 -17.08 4.49 -13.22
C LYS A 9 -17.28 6.01 -13.14
N LYS A 10 -17.52 6.62 -14.29
CA LYS A 10 -17.75 8.05 -14.47
C LYS A 10 -18.75 8.34 -15.58
N THR A 11 -19.35 9.52 -15.52
CA THR A 11 -20.04 10.14 -16.65
C THR A 11 -19.23 11.34 -17.12
N ALA A 12 -19.06 11.49 -18.43
CA ALA A 12 -18.42 12.67 -19.01
C ALA A 12 -19.44 13.48 -19.80
N ARG A 13 -19.41 14.80 -19.67
CA ARG A 13 -20.24 15.73 -20.46
C ARG A 13 -19.32 16.67 -21.23
N LYS A 14 -19.58 16.83 -22.54
CA LYS A 14 -18.87 17.81 -23.36
C LYS A 14 -19.08 19.20 -22.76
N SER A 15 -18.06 20.04 -22.82
CA SER A 15 -18.21 21.46 -22.46
C SER A 15 -19.11 22.14 -23.49
N ALA A 16 -19.97 23.06 -23.04
CA ALA A 16 -20.79 23.90 -23.92
C ALA A 16 -19.94 24.88 -24.74
N ASP A 17 -18.72 25.15 -24.30
CA ASP A 17 -17.86 26.22 -24.81
C ASP A 17 -16.98 25.80 -26.00
N GLY A 18 -17.55 25.04 -26.94
CA GLY A 18 -16.92 24.70 -28.22
C GLY A 18 -15.56 23.98 -28.15
N GLY A 19 -15.21 23.37 -27.00
CA GLY A 19 -13.93 22.68 -26.78
C GLY A 19 -12.82 23.53 -26.15
N ARG A 20 -13.05 24.81 -25.84
CA ARG A 20 -12.08 25.68 -25.12
C ARG A 20 -11.84 25.23 -23.68
N VAL A 21 -12.88 24.67 -23.05
CA VAL A 21 -12.81 24.12 -21.69
C VAL A 21 -12.86 22.59 -21.76
N PRO A 22 -12.04 21.87 -20.96
CA PRO A 22 -12.10 20.42 -20.89
C PRO A 22 -13.51 19.89 -20.59
N ALA A 23 -13.84 18.70 -21.11
CA ALA A 23 -15.09 18.03 -20.80
C ALA A 23 -15.22 17.80 -19.28
N SER A 24 -16.41 18.00 -18.72
CA SER A 24 -16.64 17.76 -17.29
C SER A 24 -16.72 16.27 -17.00
N VAL A 25 -16.07 15.83 -15.93
CA VAL A 25 -16.15 14.44 -15.42
C VAL A 25 -16.91 14.41 -14.09
N TYR A 26 -17.84 13.47 -13.99
CA TYR A 26 -18.66 13.22 -12.82
C TYR A 26 -18.41 11.77 -12.36
N PRO A 27 -17.51 11.57 -11.39
CA PRO A 27 -17.29 10.27 -10.77
C PRO A 27 -18.59 9.74 -10.18
N HIS A 28 -18.89 8.46 -10.38
CA HIS A 28 -20.06 7.86 -9.74
C HIS A 28 -19.85 7.77 -8.22
N GLN A 29 -20.89 8.13 -7.47
CA GLN A 29 -20.91 8.13 -6.00
C GLN A 29 -22.05 7.24 -5.51
N MET A 30 -21.79 6.44 -4.49
CA MET A 30 -22.75 5.63 -3.75
C MET A 30 -23.37 6.46 -2.63
N LYS A 31 -24.39 7.26 -2.97
CA LYS A 31 -25.10 8.12 -2.01
C LYS A 31 -26.52 7.62 -1.69
N ASP A 32 -27.04 6.70 -2.48
CA ASP A 32 -28.42 6.22 -2.39
C ASP A 32 -28.58 5.05 -1.40
N LYS A 33 -29.75 4.96 -0.79
CA LYS A 33 -30.06 3.86 0.16
C LYS A 33 -29.96 2.47 -0.50
N LYS A 34 -30.25 2.36 -1.81
CA LYS A 34 -30.15 1.08 -2.54
C LYS A 34 -28.71 0.59 -2.64
N ALA A 35 -27.73 1.49 -2.80
CA ALA A 35 -26.31 1.13 -2.74
C ALA A 35 -25.96 0.49 -1.39
N GLY A 36 -26.51 0.97 -0.27
CA GLY A 36 -26.26 0.39 1.05
C GLY A 36 -26.64 -1.09 1.14
N ALA A 37 -27.80 -1.48 0.62
CA ALA A 37 -28.25 -2.88 0.60
C ALA A 37 -27.35 -3.77 -0.29
N ARG A 38 -26.94 -3.26 -1.47
CA ARG A 38 -26.02 -3.97 -2.38
C ARG A 38 -24.63 -4.15 -1.75
N LEU A 39 -24.12 -3.13 -1.08
CA LEU A 39 -22.85 -3.19 -0.35
C LEU A 39 -22.92 -4.20 0.80
N ALA A 40 -24.01 -4.22 1.57
CA ALA A 40 -24.21 -5.21 2.63
C ALA A 40 -24.22 -6.64 2.08
N LEU A 41 -24.85 -6.87 0.92
CA LEU A 41 -24.82 -8.17 0.25
C LEU A 41 -23.39 -8.53 -0.19
N ALA A 42 -22.68 -7.62 -0.87
CA ALA A 42 -21.30 -7.84 -1.32
C ALA A 42 -20.36 -8.17 -0.14
N ILE A 43 -20.51 -7.48 0.99
CA ILE A 43 -19.74 -7.74 2.22
C ILE A 43 -20.01 -9.16 2.74
N ARG A 44 -21.29 -9.56 2.87
CA ARG A 44 -21.65 -10.91 3.31
C ARG A 44 -21.11 -11.99 2.38
N THR A 45 -21.21 -11.77 1.07
CA THR A 45 -20.67 -12.70 0.08
C THR A 45 -19.16 -12.85 0.23
N PHE A 46 -18.40 -11.75 0.31
CA PHE A 46 -16.95 -11.81 0.51
C PHE A 46 -16.55 -12.47 1.84
N ASP A 47 -17.26 -12.19 2.93
CA ASP A 47 -16.98 -12.83 4.22
C ASP A 47 -17.28 -14.33 4.18
N SER A 48 -18.35 -14.77 3.49
CA SER A 48 -18.65 -16.20 3.28
C SER A 48 -17.62 -16.94 2.41
N LEU A 49 -16.88 -16.19 1.56
CA LEU A 49 -15.80 -16.71 0.74
C LEU A 49 -14.44 -16.68 1.47
N ALA A 50 -14.34 -16.12 2.68
CA ALA A 50 -13.11 -16.16 3.44
C ALA A 50 -12.71 -17.61 3.74
N GLY A 51 -11.47 -17.98 3.40
CA GLY A 51 -10.96 -19.35 3.47
C GLY A 51 -11.20 -20.19 2.20
N LYS A 52 -11.96 -19.68 1.22
CA LYS A 52 -12.20 -20.36 -0.07
C LYS A 52 -11.15 -19.99 -1.12
N ARG A 53 -10.93 -20.87 -2.09
CA ARG A 53 -10.03 -20.59 -3.22
C ARG A 53 -10.67 -19.58 -4.17
N ARG A 54 -9.83 -18.83 -4.86
CA ARG A 54 -10.27 -17.83 -5.83
C ARG A 54 -11.04 -18.45 -6.99
N GLY A 55 -10.66 -19.64 -7.44
CA GLY A 55 -11.38 -20.38 -8.49
C GLY A 55 -12.80 -20.81 -8.09
N GLU A 56 -13.12 -20.84 -6.80
CA GLU A 56 -14.48 -21.12 -6.31
C GLU A 56 -15.40 -19.88 -6.37
N MET A 57 -14.83 -18.69 -6.56
CA MET A 57 -15.60 -17.45 -6.70
C MET A 57 -16.07 -17.30 -8.14
N ASP A 58 -17.38 -17.29 -8.34
CA ASP A 58 -17.96 -16.85 -9.61
C ASP A 58 -17.69 -15.35 -9.80
N ALA A 59 -16.87 -15.03 -10.80
CA ALA A 59 -16.50 -13.66 -11.16
C ALA A 59 -17.71 -12.81 -11.61
N GLY A 60 -18.78 -13.46 -12.10
CA GLY A 60 -20.01 -12.82 -12.57
C GLY A 60 -20.90 -12.30 -11.45
N VAL A 61 -20.95 -13.01 -10.31
CA VAL A 61 -21.87 -12.71 -9.19
C VAL A 61 -21.79 -11.24 -8.73
N MET A 62 -20.57 -10.69 -8.64
CA MET A 62 -20.40 -9.29 -8.23
C MET A 62 -20.86 -8.31 -9.32
N ALA A 63 -20.63 -8.62 -10.59
CA ALA A 63 -21.12 -7.78 -11.69
C ALA A 63 -22.66 -7.75 -11.69
N ASP A 64 -23.29 -8.89 -11.47
CA ASP A 64 -24.75 -9.05 -11.45
C ASP A 64 -25.39 -8.26 -10.30
N PHE A 65 -24.78 -8.24 -9.11
CA PHE A 65 -25.29 -7.48 -7.96
C PHE A 65 -25.36 -5.97 -8.21
N PHE A 66 -24.37 -5.42 -8.91
CA PHE A 66 -24.27 -3.98 -9.15
C PHE A 66 -24.88 -3.56 -10.50
N GLY A 67 -25.07 -4.49 -11.44
CA GLY A 67 -25.55 -4.23 -12.81
C GLY A 67 -24.56 -3.43 -13.67
N ASP A 68 -23.35 -3.18 -13.16
CA ASP A 68 -22.28 -2.48 -13.87
C ASP A 68 -20.92 -3.08 -13.45
N PRO A 69 -20.14 -3.61 -14.41
CA PRO A 69 -18.88 -4.30 -14.08
C PRO A 69 -17.80 -3.35 -13.56
N ARG A 70 -17.80 -2.06 -13.94
CA ARG A 70 -16.83 -1.09 -13.41
C ARG A 70 -17.13 -0.76 -11.96
N LEU A 71 -18.41 -0.59 -11.64
CA LEU A 71 -18.86 -0.39 -10.27
C LEU A 71 -18.49 -1.59 -9.40
N ALA A 72 -18.80 -2.81 -9.86
CA ALA A 72 -18.46 -4.04 -9.16
C ALA A 72 -16.95 -4.16 -8.90
N ARG A 73 -16.11 -3.95 -9.92
CA ARG A 73 -14.64 -3.99 -9.76
C ARG A 73 -14.12 -2.90 -8.81
N GLY A 74 -14.70 -1.71 -8.84
CA GLY A 74 -14.37 -0.66 -7.88
C GLY A 74 -14.71 -1.04 -6.42
N VAL A 75 -15.84 -1.71 -6.20
CA VAL A 75 -16.22 -2.23 -4.88
C VAL A 75 -15.29 -3.36 -4.44
N ILE A 76 -14.99 -4.32 -5.32
CA ILE A 76 -14.03 -5.41 -5.05
C ILE A 76 -12.66 -4.84 -4.67
N ALA A 77 -12.19 -3.81 -5.38
CA ALA A 77 -10.94 -3.15 -5.07
C ALA A 77 -10.96 -2.50 -3.66
N CYS A 78 -12.10 -1.94 -3.24
CA CYS A 78 -12.28 -1.41 -1.88
C CYS A 78 -12.33 -2.53 -0.83
N LEU A 79 -12.99 -3.65 -1.13
CA LEU A 79 -12.99 -4.85 -0.28
C LEU A 79 -11.58 -5.46 -0.14
N GLY A 80 -10.70 -5.27 -1.13
CA GLY A 80 -9.28 -5.63 -1.09
C GLY A 80 -8.50 -5.08 0.13
N ARG A 81 -9.04 -4.04 0.78
CA ARG A 81 -8.49 -3.50 2.04
C ARG A 81 -8.74 -4.42 3.24
N PHE A 82 -9.82 -5.20 3.20
CA PHE A 82 -10.32 -6.04 4.30
C PHE A 82 -10.13 -7.53 4.00
N TYR A 83 -10.09 -7.90 2.73
CA TYR A 83 -9.90 -9.26 2.24
C TYR A 83 -8.77 -9.28 1.21
N GLN A 84 -7.82 -10.18 1.36
CA GLN A 84 -6.69 -10.32 0.44
C GLN A 84 -6.53 -11.78 0.03
N TYR A 85 -6.35 -12.00 -1.27
CA TYR A 85 -5.91 -13.28 -1.76
C TYR A 85 -4.47 -13.52 -1.35
N ARG A 86 -4.20 -14.70 -0.80
CA ARG A 86 -2.86 -15.16 -0.49
C ARG A 86 -2.65 -16.57 -1.03
N THR A 87 -1.43 -16.86 -1.42
CA THR A 87 -1.02 -18.24 -1.65
C THR A 87 -1.05 -18.99 -0.31
N PRO A 88 -1.70 -20.16 -0.24
CA PRO A 88 -1.61 -21.03 0.94
C PRO A 88 -0.15 -21.43 1.20
N ALA A 89 0.21 -21.59 2.47
CA ALA A 89 1.49 -22.17 2.82
C ALA A 89 1.43 -23.70 2.65
N PHE A 90 2.56 -24.34 2.38
CA PHE A 90 2.62 -25.80 2.23
C PHE A 90 2.08 -26.50 3.49
N ALA A 91 2.42 -26.01 4.67
CA ALA A 91 1.95 -26.56 5.93
C ALA A 91 0.41 -26.55 6.09
N GLU A 92 -0.29 -25.63 5.42
CA GLU A 92 -1.77 -25.58 5.43
C GLU A 92 -2.41 -26.63 4.52
N VAL A 93 -1.65 -27.17 3.56
CA VAL A 93 -2.13 -28.14 2.57
C VAL A 93 -1.73 -29.57 2.96
N ILE A 94 -0.47 -29.78 3.33
CA ILE A 94 0.13 -31.11 3.56
C ILE A 94 0.55 -31.35 5.02
N GLY A 95 0.23 -30.42 5.93
CA GLY A 95 0.65 -30.47 7.34
C GLY A 95 2.09 -30.00 7.57
N GLY A 96 2.38 -29.66 8.84
CA GLY A 96 3.66 -29.05 9.22
C GLY A 96 4.88 -29.94 9.06
N ASP A 97 4.74 -31.25 9.22
CA ASP A 97 5.87 -32.20 9.17
C ASP A 97 6.38 -32.40 7.74
N ALA A 98 5.47 -32.65 6.80
CA ALA A 98 5.82 -32.79 5.39
C ALA A 98 6.34 -31.46 4.81
N ALA A 99 5.74 -30.33 5.20
CA ALA A 99 6.23 -29.02 4.80
C ALA A 99 7.65 -28.74 5.31
N ARG A 100 7.99 -29.14 6.55
CA ARG A 100 9.36 -29.03 7.09
C ARG A 100 10.34 -29.87 6.29
N ARG A 101 10.01 -31.13 5.97
CA ARG A 101 10.87 -32.00 5.13
C ARG A 101 11.14 -31.37 3.75
N LEU A 102 10.14 -30.75 3.13
CA LEU A 102 10.33 -30.02 1.87
C LEU A 102 11.26 -28.82 2.04
N VAL A 103 11.10 -28.04 3.11
CA VAL A 103 11.98 -26.89 3.41
C VAL A 103 13.43 -27.35 3.62
N ASP A 104 13.65 -28.42 4.40
CA ASP A 104 14.97 -28.98 4.66
C ASP A 104 15.66 -29.46 3.37
N ALA A 105 14.88 -29.90 2.37
CA ALA A 105 15.36 -30.26 1.03
C ALA A 105 15.48 -29.07 0.05
N GLY A 106 15.24 -27.83 0.50
CA GLY A 106 15.30 -26.63 -0.35
C GLY A 106 14.08 -26.44 -1.26
N LEU A 107 12.98 -27.16 -1.02
CA LEU A 107 11.75 -27.16 -1.82
C LEU A 107 10.63 -26.33 -1.17
N ALA A 108 10.97 -25.18 -0.58
CA ALA A 108 10.03 -24.38 0.22
C ALA A 108 8.93 -23.63 -0.59
N LYS A 109 8.94 -23.69 -1.93
CA LYS A 109 8.05 -22.91 -2.80
C LYS A 109 7.64 -23.70 -4.06
N PRO A 110 6.46 -23.43 -4.65
CA PRO A 110 6.00 -24.10 -5.88
C PRO A 110 7.00 -24.06 -7.03
N MET A 111 7.70 -22.93 -7.22
CA MET A 111 8.75 -22.80 -8.22
C MET A 111 9.91 -23.80 -8.04
N ALA A 112 10.30 -24.06 -6.78
CA ALA A 112 11.37 -25.02 -6.47
C ALA A 112 10.91 -26.46 -6.73
N LEU A 113 9.67 -26.80 -6.37
CA LEU A 113 9.07 -28.09 -6.70
C LEU A 113 8.98 -28.32 -8.21
N ARG A 114 8.57 -27.30 -8.98
CA ARG A 114 8.53 -27.37 -10.44
C ARG A 114 9.92 -27.62 -11.02
N ALA A 115 10.93 -26.89 -10.55
CA ALA A 115 12.32 -27.11 -10.98
C ALA A 115 12.81 -28.53 -10.66
N HIS A 116 12.53 -29.04 -9.46
CA HIS A 116 12.89 -30.41 -9.04
C HIS A 116 12.19 -31.47 -9.90
N THR A 117 10.88 -31.31 -10.10
CA THR A 117 10.07 -32.21 -10.94
C THR A 117 10.57 -32.23 -12.38
N PHE A 118 10.84 -31.06 -12.97
CA PHE A 118 11.32 -30.98 -14.35
C PHE A 118 12.73 -31.57 -14.50
N ALA A 119 13.61 -31.39 -13.50
CA ALA A 119 14.93 -32.01 -13.51
C ALA A 119 14.83 -33.54 -13.52
N HIS A 120 13.97 -34.12 -12.68
CA HIS A 120 13.72 -35.56 -12.63
C HIS A 120 13.11 -36.07 -13.94
N VAL A 121 12.09 -35.39 -14.48
CA VAL A 121 11.46 -35.78 -15.76
C VAL A 121 12.46 -35.69 -16.93
N ASN A 122 13.37 -34.72 -16.92
CA ASN A 122 14.43 -34.64 -17.92
C ASN A 122 15.40 -35.83 -17.84
N ALA A 123 15.77 -36.25 -16.63
CA ALA A 123 16.70 -37.36 -16.41
C ALA A 123 16.07 -38.73 -16.74
N GLU A 124 14.87 -39.01 -16.22
CA GLU A 124 14.27 -40.36 -16.25
C GLU A 124 13.28 -40.57 -17.41
N HIS A 125 12.76 -39.48 -17.99
CA HIS A 125 11.70 -39.55 -19.01
C HIS A 125 12.01 -38.74 -20.28
N GLY A 126 13.25 -38.29 -20.46
CA GLY A 126 13.67 -37.53 -21.64
C GLY A 126 12.96 -36.18 -21.80
N GLY A 127 12.49 -35.60 -20.69
CA GLY A 127 11.87 -34.28 -20.63
C GLY A 127 10.38 -34.23 -20.95
N PHE A 128 9.76 -35.38 -21.16
CA PHE A 128 8.33 -35.46 -21.41
C PHE A 128 7.67 -36.60 -20.62
N LEU A 129 6.62 -36.24 -19.88
CA LEU A 129 5.86 -37.18 -19.05
C LEU A 129 4.46 -37.38 -19.65
N ARG A 130 4.13 -38.61 -20.05
CA ARG A 130 2.79 -38.94 -20.55
C ARG A 130 1.78 -38.91 -19.40
N GLU A 131 0.52 -38.65 -19.71
CA GLU A 131 -0.57 -38.62 -18.73
C GLU A 131 -0.63 -39.89 -17.87
N ALA A 132 -0.53 -41.07 -18.49
CA ALA A 132 -0.51 -42.36 -17.80
C ALA A 132 0.67 -42.57 -16.85
N GLN A 133 1.78 -41.84 -17.03
CA GLN A 133 2.99 -41.96 -16.21
C GLN A 133 3.03 -40.91 -15.08
N ARG A 134 2.19 -39.88 -15.16
CA ARG A 134 2.27 -38.71 -14.27
C ARG A 134 2.05 -39.06 -12.81
N ALA A 135 1.00 -39.83 -12.52
CA ALA A 135 0.68 -40.22 -11.14
C ALA A 135 1.80 -41.05 -10.49
N ALA A 136 2.43 -41.96 -11.24
CA ALA A 136 3.53 -42.78 -10.74
C ALA A 136 4.79 -41.93 -10.46
N CYS A 137 5.19 -41.07 -11.40
CA CYS A 137 6.34 -40.17 -11.22
C CYS A 137 6.13 -39.22 -10.02
N TYR A 138 4.92 -38.66 -9.86
CA TYR A 138 4.65 -37.77 -8.73
C TYR A 138 4.58 -38.50 -7.39
N ALA A 139 4.10 -39.76 -7.38
CA ALA A 139 4.16 -40.59 -6.18
C ALA A 139 5.61 -40.87 -5.77
N GLU A 140 6.48 -41.19 -6.74
CA GLU A 140 7.91 -41.40 -6.52
C GLU A 140 8.59 -40.14 -5.95
N LEU A 141 8.35 -38.98 -6.57
CA LEU A 141 8.90 -37.70 -6.10
C LEU A 141 8.38 -37.30 -4.72
N GLY A 142 7.13 -37.64 -4.41
CA GLY A 142 6.47 -37.31 -3.14
C GLY A 142 6.84 -38.22 -1.96
N GLU A 143 7.24 -39.47 -2.22
CA GLU A 143 7.50 -40.50 -1.21
C GLU A 143 8.50 -40.06 -0.13
N PRO A 144 9.67 -39.46 -0.44
CA PRO A 144 10.64 -39.03 0.58
C PRO A 144 10.09 -37.98 1.55
N PHE A 145 9.02 -37.29 1.13
CA PHE A 145 8.37 -36.24 1.90
C PHE A 145 7.07 -36.72 2.54
N GLY A 146 6.67 -37.97 2.34
CA GLY A 146 5.40 -38.53 2.78
C GLY A 146 4.19 -37.89 2.08
N LEU A 147 4.34 -37.57 0.80
CA LEU A 147 3.31 -36.94 -0.02
C LEU A 147 2.75 -37.92 -1.05
N SER A 148 1.45 -37.85 -1.26
CA SER A 148 0.78 -38.51 -2.39
C SER A 148 1.07 -37.78 -3.70
N ALA A 149 0.84 -38.47 -4.83
CA ALA A 149 0.94 -37.87 -6.16
C ALA A 149 0.03 -36.65 -6.34
N LEU A 150 -1.17 -36.67 -5.73
CA LEU A 150 -2.13 -35.57 -5.80
C LEU A 150 -1.66 -34.35 -4.99
N GLU A 151 -1.09 -34.58 -3.81
CA GLU A 151 -0.50 -33.50 -3.01
C GLU A 151 0.68 -32.87 -3.74
N TRP A 152 1.57 -33.69 -4.32
CA TRP A 152 2.68 -33.20 -5.13
C TRP A 152 2.19 -32.31 -6.28
N ASP A 153 1.23 -32.81 -7.08
CA ASP A 153 0.62 -32.05 -8.18
C ASP A 153 -0.02 -30.74 -7.70
N THR A 154 -0.74 -30.78 -6.58
CA THR A 154 -1.37 -29.60 -5.99
C THR A 154 -0.32 -28.54 -5.61
N LEU A 155 0.80 -28.95 -5.02
CA LEU A 155 1.85 -28.02 -4.59
C LEU A 155 2.59 -27.36 -5.76
N LEU A 156 2.71 -28.04 -6.92
CA LEU A 156 3.31 -27.46 -8.13
C LEU A 156 2.60 -26.20 -8.61
N HIS A 157 1.28 -26.13 -8.37
CA HIS A 157 0.38 -25.09 -8.86
C HIS A 157 -0.18 -24.21 -7.73
N LEU A 158 0.34 -24.32 -6.51
CA LEU A 158 -0.23 -23.62 -5.36
C LEU A 158 -0.15 -22.08 -5.48
N ASP A 159 0.82 -21.57 -6.23
CA ASP A 159 0.99 -20.14 -6.52
C ASP A 159 0.11 -19.62 -7.67
N ALA A 160 -0.65 -20.49 -8.35
CA ALA A 160 -1.61 -20.08 -9.37
C ALA A 160 -2.72 -19.18 -8.77
N GLU A 161 -3.18 -18.20 -9.55
CA GLU A 161 -4.14 -17.19 -9.09
C GLU A 161 -5.47 -17.83 -8.62
N GLU A 162 -5.94 -18.87 -9.32
CA GLU A 162 -7.12 -19.66 -8.97
C GLU A 162 -7.01 -20.42 -7.62
N ASN A 163 -5.79 -20.78 -7.21
CA ASN A 163 -5.53 -21.50 -5.97
C ASN A 163 -5.30 -20.57 -4.76
N GLN A 164 -5.22 -19.26 -4.99
CA GLN A 164 -5.10 -18.31 -3.90
C GLN A 164 -6.34 -18.36 -3.02
N VAL A 165 -6.15 -18.34 -1.71
CA VAL A 165 -7.24 -18.35 -0.73
C VAL A 165 -7.54 -16.93 -0.28
N LEU A 166 -8.81 -16.58 -0.23
CA LEU A 166 -9.25 -15.28 0.27
C LEU A 166 -9.10 -15.24 1.80
N ALA A 167 -8.20 -14.41 2.31
CA ALA A 167 -7.99 -14.23 3.73
C ALA A 167 -8.54 -12.87 4.21
N ARG A 168 -9.23 -12.87 5.34
CA ARG A 168 -9.62 -11.63 6.02
C ARG A 168 -8.41 -11.04 6.75
N VAL A 169 -8.07 -9.79 6.44
CA VAL A 169 -6.88 -9.07 6.97
C VAL A 169 -7.26 -7.88 7.88
N GLY A 170 -8.55 -7.68 8.13
CA GLY A 170 -9.07 -6.60 8.98
C GLY A 170 -10.47 -6.90 9.50
N PRO A 171 -11.11 -5.96 10.21
CA PRO A 171 -12.50 -6.12 10.63
C PRO A 171 -13.43 -6.21 9.42
N ILE A 172 -14.60 -6.83 9.61
CA ILE A 172 -15.65 -6.83 8.58
C ILE A 172 -16.10 -5.37 8.36
N PRO A 173 -16.02 -4.83 7.14
CA PRO A 173 -16.39 -3.44 6.90
C PRO A 173 -17.89 -3.24 7.04
N THR A 174 -18.30 -2.05 7.48
CA THR A 174 -19.71 -1.64 7.41
C THR A 174 -20.08 -1.17 6.00
N PRO A 175 -21.35 -1.26 5.58
CA PRO A 175 -21.78 -0.72 4.27
C PRO A 175 -21.48 0.78 4.13
N ALA A 176 -21.64 1.55 5.20
CA ALA A 176 -21.32 2.97 5.22
C ALA A 176 -19.82 3.24 5.06
N GLY A 177 -18.97 2.46 5.75
CA GLY A 177 -17.52 2.57 5.63
C GLY A 177 -17.03 2.20 4.22
N LEU A 178 -17.60 1.15 3.63
CA LEU A 178 -17.27 0.74 2.27
C LEU A 178 -17.73 1.76 1.22
N ALA A 179 -18.92 2.34 1.40
CA ALA A 179 -19.41 3.43 0.54
C ALA A 179 -18.51 4.67 0.63
N ALA A 180 -18.10 5.07 1.84
CA ALA A 180 -17.19 6.19 2.06
C ALA A 180 -15.83 5.94 1.37
N LEU A 181 -15.29 4.73 1.51
CA LEU A 181 -14.04 4.32 0.86
C LEU A 181 -14.14 4.36 -0.67
N TYR A 182 -15.23 3.83 -1.24
CA TYR A 182 -15.49 3.87 -2.68
C TYR A 182 -15.62 5.32 -3.20
N ASN A 183 -16.44 6.12 -2.52
CA ASN A 183 -16.70 7.52 -2.87
C ASN A 183 -15.43 8.37 -2.82
N PHE A 184 -14.59 8.17 -1.80
CA PHE A 184 -13.28 8.81 -1.73
C PHE A 184 -12.41 8.38 -2.90
N HIS A 185 -12.28 7.08 -3.17
CA HIS A 185 -11.41 6.58 -4.24
C HIS A 185 -11.89 6.95 -5.64
N SER A 186 -13.20 7.10 -5.87
CA SER A 186 -13.72 7.57 -7.16
C SER A 186 -13.39 9.04 -7.41
N LEU A 187 -13.26 9.87 -6.36
CA LEU A 187 -12.77 11.25 -6.45
C LEU A 187 -11.24 11.34 -6.48
N ASP A 188 -10.54 10.50 -5.71
CA ASP A 188 -9.07 10.44 -5.68
C ASP A 188 -8.50 9.98 -7.04
N THR A 189 -9.22 9.12 -7.77
CA THR A 189 -8.79 8.60 -9.08
C THR A 189 -8.44 9.68 -10.11
N PRO A 190 -9.31 10.67 -10.38
CA PRO A 190 -8.94 11.82 -11.21
C PRO A 190 -7.97 12.78 -10.51
N LEU A 191 -8.05 12.99 -9.20
CA LEU A 191 -7.12 13.89 -8.48
C LEU A 191 -5.67 13.41 -8.52
N ARG A 192 -5.42 12.09 -8.51
CA ARG A 192 -4.07 11.53 -8.70
C ARG A 192 -3.46 11.80 -10.07
N ARG A 193 -4.31 12.15 -11.04
CA ARG A 193 -3.93 12.49 -12.41
C ARG A 193 -4.23 13.95 -12.73
N ALA A 194 -4.52 14.76 -11.69
CA ALA A 194 -4.67 16.18 -11.86
C ALA A 194 -3.35 16.78 -12.35
N THR A 195 -3.44 17.73 -13.27
CA THR A 195 -2.32 18.59 -13.69
C THR A 195 -2.44 19.97 -13.05
N ARG A 196 -3.67 20.37 -12.72
CA ARG A 196 -4.00 21.64 -12.07
C ARG A 196 -5.20 21.47 -11.14
N ILE A 197 -5.14 22.11 -9.98
CA ILE A 197 -6.30 22.28 -9.08
C ILE A 197 -6.43 23.77 -8.81
N GLN A 198 -7.63 24.33 -8.99
CA GLN A 198 -7.95 25.71 -8.63
C GLN A 198 -9.03 25.69 -7.56
N LEU A 199 -8.79 26.38 -6.46
CA LEU A 199 -9.70 26.56 -5.33
C LEU A 199 -10.01 28.03 -5.16
N THR A 200 -11.25 28.33 -4.81
CA THR A 200 -11.78 29.66 -4.50
C THR A 200 -12.51 29.62 -3.17
N GLY A 201 -12.46 30.71 -2.42
CA GLY A 201 -13.10 30.85 -1.10
C GLY A 201 -12.16 30.61 0.09
N LEU A 202 -10.85 30.50 -0.14
CA LEU A 202 -9.83 30.47 0.92
C LEU A 202 -9.50 31.92 1.32
N PHE A 203 -10.06 32.47 2.38
CA PHE A 203 -9.74 33.86 2.80
C PHE A 203 -8.42 33.92 3.60
N LEU A 204 -7.30 33.60 2.94
CA LEU A 204 -6.00 33.45 3.59
C LEU A 204 -5.35 34.79 3.94
N THR A 205 -4.86 34.92 5.17
CA THR A 205 -3.90 35.95 5.57
C THR A 205 -2.56 35.77 4.83
N SER A 206 -1.70 36.79 4.84
CA SER A 206 -0.36 36.69 4.22
C SER A 206 0.49 35.57 4.83
N ALA A 207 0.34 35.31 6.13
CA ALA A 207 1.02 34.21 6.82
C ALA A 207 0.51 32.84 6.35
N GLU A 208 -0.81 32.66 6.27
CA GLU A 208 -1.41 31.42 5.77
C GLU A 208 -1.10 31.18 4.30
N ALA A 209 -1.10 32.22 3.46
CA ALA A 209 -0.68 32.11 2.07
C ALA A 209 0.79 31.65 1.93
N SER A 210 1.68 32.15 2.80
CA SER A 210 3.07 31.67 2.87
C SER A 210 3.14 30.20 3.28
N ASP A 211 2.32 29.81 4.25
CA ASP A 211 2.20 28.43 4.74
C ASP A 211 1.70 27.46 3.68
N VAL A 212 0.68 27.85 2.92
CA VAL A 212 0.17 27.07 1.78
C VAL A 212 1.26 26.87 0.73
N ARG A 213 2.06 27.90 0.43
CA ARG A 213 3.20 27.78 -0.49
C ARG A 213 4.30 26.87 0.06
N ALA A 214 4.55 26.90 1.37
CA ALA A 214 5.52 26.02 2.02
C ALA A 214 5.07 24.54 1.99
N LEU A 215 3.80 24.28 2.31
CA LEU A 215 3.16 22.97 2.16
C LEU A 215 3.29 22.45 0.73
N ALA A 216 2.88 23.27 -0.25
CA ALA A 216 2.93 22.90 -1.66
C ALA A 216 4.36 22.54 -2.06
N ARG A 217 5.35 23.39 -1.73
CA ARG A 217 6.76 23.13 -2.03
C ARG A 217 7.25 21.84 -1.40
N HIS A 218 6.89 21.56 -0.14
CA HIS A 218 7.27 20.31 0.53
C HIS A 218 6.74 19.06 -0.19
N LEU A 219 5.54 19.17 -0.77
CA LEU A 219 4.93 18.11 -1.57
C LEU A 219 5.35 18.11 -3.05
N GLY A 220 6.28 18.98 -3.45
CA GLY A 220 6.71 19.12 -4.85
C GLY A 220 5.60 19.69 -5.75
N VAL A 221 4.79 20.60 -5.22
CA VAL A 221 3.70 21.31 -5.89
C VAL A 221 3.99 22.81 -5.90
N ARG A 222 3.61 23.49 -6.98
CA ARG A 222 3.61 24.96 -7.05
C ARG A 222 2.25 25.46 -6.61
N ALA A 223 2.21 26.36 -5.64
CA ALA A 223 1.01 27.09 -5.27
C ALA A 223 1.15 28.57 -5.69
N VAL A 224 0.13 29.07 -6.38
CA VAL A 224 -0.07 30.49 -6.67
C VAL A 224 -1.30 30.93 -5.88
N VAL A 225 -1.15 31.99 -5.09
CA VAL A 225 -2.22 32.54 -4.24
C VAL A 225 -2.51 33.95 -4.73
N GLU A 226 -3.75 34.21 -5.12
CA GLU A 226 -4.21 35.43 -5.79
C GLU A 226 -5.44 36.03 -5.08
N GLY A 227 -5.84 37.24 -5.47
CA GLY A 227 -7.06 37.87 -4.96
C GLY A 227 -7.05 38.09 -3.45
N GLY A 228 -5.89 38.49 -2.89
CA GLY A 228 -5.74 38.70 -1.45
C GLY A 228 -5.89 37.43 -0.61
N GLY A 229 -5.62 36.24 -1.20
CA GLY A 229 -5.75 34.96 -0.51
C GLY A 229 -6.86 34.08 -1.08
N GLN A 230 -7.89 34.69 -1.66
CA GLN A 230 -9.17 34.06 -2.02
C GLN A 230 -9.06 32.88 -2.98
N THR A 231 -8.07 32.92 -3.88
CA THR A 231 -7.87 31.92 -4.92
C THR A 231 -6.52 31.25 -4.76
N VAL A 232 -6.51 29.91 -4.70
CA VAL A 232 -5.30 29.11 -4.69
C VAL A 232 -5.28 28.21 -5.92
N THR A 233 -4.27 28.38 -6.76
CA THR A 233 -3.98 27.49 -7.88
C THR A 233 -2.79 26.61 -7.54
N LEU A 234 -3.00 25.29 -7.58
CA LEU A 234 -1.99 24.27 -7.42
C LEU A 234 -1.65 23.67 -8.79
N THR A 235 -0.37 23.62 -9.12
CA THR A 235 0.13 22.97 -10.34
C THR A 235 1.32 22.09 -10.01
N ASP A 236 1.43 20.95 -10.68
CA ASP A 236 2.58 20.08 -10.50
C ASP A 236 3.88 20.78 -10.99
N LEU A 237 4.92 20.79 -10.16
CA LEU A 237 6.23 21.38 -10.51
C LEU A 237 6.96 20.53 -11.56
N GLU A 238 6.61 19.25 -11.67
CA GLU A 238 7.35 18.25 -12.46
C GLU A 238 6.78 18.02 -13.86
N MET A 239 5.85 18.86 -14.36
CA MET A 239 5.33 18.74 -15.73
C MET A 239 6.43 18.77 -16.81
N SER A 240 7.58 19.40 -16.52
CA SER A 240 8.74 19.51 -17.40
C SER A 240 9.96 18.68 -16.95
N SER A 241 9.92 18.00 -15.81
CA SER A 241 11.08 17.25 -15.30
C SER A 241 11.06 15.79 -15.75
N LEU A 242 12.23 15.24 -16.05
CA LEU A 242 12.43 13.82 -16.39
C LEU A 242 12.28 12.86 -15.19
N LEU A 243 11.96 13.38 -13.99
CA LEU A 243 11.80 12.56 -12.78
C LEU A 243 10.47 11.80 -12.81
N PRO A 244 10.43 10.58 -12.25
CA PRO A 244 9.20 9.80 -12.16
C PRO A 244 8.16 10.53 -11.32
N ARG A 245 7.03 10.89 -11.95
CA ARG A 245 5.88 11.52 -11.31
C ARG A 245 5.46 10.70 -10.09
N ARG A 246 5.42 11.30 -8.89
CA ARG A 246 4.70 10.66 -7.76
C ARG A 246 3.21 10.97 -7.93
N PRO A 247 2.36 9.99 -8.29
CA PRO A 247 0.95 10.25 -8.52
C PRO A 247 0.28 10.74 -7.22
N GLY A 248 -0.57 11.76 -7.31
CA GLY A 248 -1.37 12.22 -6.17
C GLY A 248 -0.81 13.35 -5.32
N ARG A 249 0.33 13.99 -5.67
CA ARG A 249 0.84 15.16 -4.92
C ARG A 249 -0.16 16.31 -4.84
N LEU A 250 -0.81 16.66 -5.96
CA LEU A 250 -1.84 17.70 -6.00
C LEU A 250 -3.05 17.34 -5.15
N GLY A 251 -3.57 16.11 -5.31
CA GLY A 251 -4.65 15.60 -4.48
C GLY A 251 -4.30 15.63 -2.99
N ARG A 252 -3.09 15.21 -2.62
CA ARG A 252 -2.60 15.25 -1.23
C ARG A 252 -2.50 16.68 -0.71
N CYS A 253 -1.98 17.62 -1.51
CA CYS A 253 -1.93 19.03 -1.14
C CYS A 253 -3.34 19.58 -0.91
N LEU A 254 -4.29 19.28 -1.79
CA LEU A 254 -5.71 19.61 -1.60
C LEU A 254 -6.24 19.05 -0.28
N LEU A 255 -6.00 17.77 0.02
CA LEU A 255 -6.48 17.15 1.27
C LEU A 255 -5.91 17.85 2.52
N HIS A 256 -4.64 18.24 2.52
CA HIS A 256 -4.05 19.02 3.63
C HIS A 256 -4.70 20.41 3.77
N LEU A 257 -5.03 21.08 2.65
CA LEU A 257 -5.76 22.34 2.69
C LEU A 257 -7.18 22.15 3.26
N LEU A 258 -7.89 21.10 2.84
CA LEU A 258 -9.23 20.79 3.36
C LEU A 258 -9.22 20.46 4.86
N GLN A 259 -8.22 19.71 5.32
CA GLN A 259 -8.07 19.38 6.73
C GLN A 259 -7.78 20.62 7.60
N THR A 260 -7.04 21.59 7.05
CA THR A 260 -6.58 22.77 7.81
C THR A 260 -7.59 23.92 7.78
N PHE A 261 -8.15 24.22 6.60
CA PHE A 261 -9.02 25.37 6.39
C PHE A 261 -10.51 24.99 6.30
N GLY A 262 -10.83 23.70 6.30
CA GLY A 262 -12.19 23.19 6.12
C GLY A 262 -12.70 23.28 4.68
N SER A 263 -13.91 22.77 4.44
CA SER A 263 -14.52 22.68 3.10
C SER A 263 -15.78 23.54 2.90
N LYS A 264 -16.30 24.20 3.95
CA LYS A 264 -17.64 24.80 3.94
C LYS A 264 -17.82 25.91 2.89
N ALA A 265 -16.82 26.77 2.69
CA ALA A 265 -16.88 27.88 1.74
C ALA A 265 -16.09 27.61 0.43
N LEU A 266 -15.50 26.42 0.32
CA LEU A 266 -14.60 26.12 -0.79
C LEU A 266 -15.34 25.64 -2.02
N THR A 267 -14.93 26.18 -3.15
CA THR A 267 -15.34 25.75 -4.48
C THR A 267 -14.14 25.72 -5.40
N GLY A 268 -14.25 25.08 -6.56
CA GLY A 268 -13.14 25.00 -7.49
C GLY A 268 -13.28 23.92 -8.54
N HIS A 269 -12.16 23.59 -9.16
CA HIS A 269 -12.08 22.48 -10.10
C HIS A 269 -10.68 21.88 -10.15
N ALA A 270 -10.59 20.65 -10.63
CA ALA A 270 -9.34 19.97 -10.95
C ALA A 270 -9.35 19.55 -12.42
N ASP A 271 -8.32 19.91 -13.17
CA ASP A 271 -8.11 19.43 -14.53
C ASP A 271 -7.22 18.19 -14.47
N ALA A 272 -7.72 17.06 -14.97
CA ALA A 272 -7.10 15.75 -14.86
C ALA A 272 -6.96 15.05 -16.20
N LEU A 273 -5.79 14.45 -16.44
CA LEU A 273 -5.51 13.67 -17.64
C LEU A 273 -5.98 12.23 -17.45
N LEU A 274 -7.06 11.84 -18.13
CA LEU A 274 -7.64 10.50 -18.05
C LEU A 274 -7.50 9.79 -19.40
N GLY A 275 -6.49 8.94 -19.52
CA GLY A 275 -6.05 8.41 -20.81
C GLY A 275 -5.35 9.50 -21.60
N THR A 276 -5.78 9.78 -22.82
CA THR A 276 -5.21 10.82 -23.69
C THR A 276 -5.96 12.15 -23.63
N ARG A 277 -7.01 12.26 -22.81
CA ARG A 277 -7.89 13.45 -22.78
C ARG A 277 -7.90 14.10 -21.40
N THR A 278 -7.90 15.42 -21.39
CA THR A 278 -8.09 16.23 -20.19
C THR A 278 -9.58 16.35 -19.86
N PHE A 279 -9.92 16.15 -18.59
CA PHE A 279 -11.27 16.34 -18.05
C PHE A 279 -11.23 17.28 -16.86
N ARG A 280 -12.33 18.00 -16.64
CA ARG A 280 -12.52 18.88 -15.49
C ARG A 280 -13.41 18.23 -14.45
N LEU A 281 -12.90 18.02 -13.25
CA LEU A 281 -13.66 17.61 -12.07
C LEU A 281 -14.09 18.85 -11.30
N ALA A 282 -15.39 19.03 -11.09
CA ALA A 282 -15.90 20.10 -10.24
C ALA A 282 -15.65 19.78 -8.75
N LEU A 283 -15.02 20.71 -8.04
CA LEU A 283 -14.78 20.64 -6.60
C LEU A 283 -15.79 21.54 -5.90
N ASN A 284 -17.04 21.08 -5.79
CA ASN A 284 -18.08 21.77 -5.02
C ASN A 284 -18.08 21.29 -3.56
N THR A 285 -18.91 21.90 -2.72
CA THR A 285 -19.02 21.58 -1.30
C THR A 285 -19.24 20.09 -1.04
N ASP A 286 -20.05 19.41 -1.85
CA ASP A 286 -20.33 17.98 -1.69
C ASP A 286 -19.13 17.10 -2.04
N THR A 287 -18.43 17.41 -3.13
CA THR A 287 -17.19 16.73 -3.53
C THR A 287 -16.13 16.91 -2.45
N LEU A 288 -15.99 18.14 -1.94
CA LEU A 288 -14.99 18.48 -0.92
C LEU A 288 -15.31 17.86 0.45
N LYS A 289 -16.58 17.79 0.85
CA LYS A 289 -17.02 17.01 2.02
C LYS A 289 -16.66 15.54 1.88
N THR A 290 -16.85 14.95 0.71
CA THR A 290 -16.48 13.54 0.47
C THR A 290 -14.98 13.31 0.57
N LEU A 291 -14.16 14.28 0.15
CA LEU A 291 -12.70 14.23 0.22
C LEU A 291 -12.14 14.55 1.61
N GLY A 292 -12.87 15.31 2.43
CA GLY A 292 -12.47 15.67 3.79
C GLY A 292 -13.71 15.84 4.67
N MET A 293 -13.85 14.96 5.67
CA MET A 293 -14.92 15.04 6.66
C MET A 293 -14.40 15.49 8.02
N THR A 294 -15.16 16.44 8.55
CA THR A 294 -15.03 17.23 9.77
C THR A 294 -13.65 17.85 9.97
N PRO A 295 -13.47 19.17 9.72
CA PRO A 295 -12.30 19.84 10.27
C PRO A 295 -12.33 19.56 11.78
N ALA A 296 -11.31 18.90 12.32
CA ALA A 296 -10.89 19.32 13.65
C ALA A 296 -10.41 20.75 13.39
N PRO A 297 -11.13 21.81 13.82
CA PRO A 297 -10.48 23.10 13.82
C PRO A 297 -9.22 22.85 14.65
N PRO A 298 -8.01 22.99 14.09
CA PRO A 298 -6.93 23.25 14.99
C PRO A 298 -7.42 24.49 15.74
N GLU A 299 -7.35 24.49 17.07
CA GLU A 299 -7.19 25.77 17.74
C GLU A 299 -5.88 26.33 17.16
N LEU A 300 -5.97 26.99 16.00
CA LEU A 300 -4.98 27.85 15.42
C LEU A 300 -4.91 28.99 16.43
N GLY A 301 -4.25 28.70 17.54
CA GLY A 301 -4.12 29.62 18.65
C GLY A 301 -3.66 30.93 18.07
N ALA A 302 -4.28 32.01 18.50
CA ALA A 302 -4.10 33.38 17.99
C ALA A 302 -2.65 33.90 17.98
N GLY A 303 -1.65 33.10 18.38
CA GLY A 303 -0.23 33.34 18.17
C GLY A 303 0.23 32.82 16.81
N GLY A 304 0.02 33.63 15.78
CA GLY A 304 0.47 33.37 14.41
C GLY A 304 1.92 32.90 14.32
N ARG A 305 2.14 31.73 13.69
CA ARG A 305 3.33 31.34 12.93
C ARG A 305 3.14 29.93 12.35
N SER A 306 3.88 29.71 11.27
CA SER A 306 3.71 28.68 10.25
C SER A 306 3.32 27.27 10.71
N PHE A 307 2.04 26.91 10.67
CA PHE A 307 1.53 25.60 11.09
C PHE A 307 2.17 24.48 10.26
N PHE A 308 2.02 24.54 8.93
CA PHE A 308 2.53 23.49 8.05
C PHE A 308 4.04 23.35 8.14
N ARG A 309 4.78 24.46 8.22
CA ARG A 309 6.24 24.41 8.32
C ARG A 309 6.67 23.69 9.60
N ARG A 310 6.09 24.04 10.75
CA ARG A 310 6.39 23.37 12.04
C ARG A 310 6.02 21.89 11.99
N HIS A 311 4.85 21.58 11.43
CA HIS A 311 4.37 20.22 11.22
C HIS A 311 5.37 19.38 10.40
N PHE A 312 5.82 19.89 9.24
CA PHE A 312 6.76 19.18 8.38
C PHE A 312 8.17 19.10 8.94
N GLU A 313 8.64 20.13 9.65
CA GLU A 313 9.92 20.11 10.36
C GLU A 313 9.88 19.04 11.48
N ALA A 314 8.81 18.98 12.26
CA ALA A 314 8.60 17.93 13.27
C ALA A 314 8.54 16.53 12.64
N ALA A 315 7.81 16.38 11.53
CA ALA A 315 7.77 15.12 10.78
C ALA A 315 9.16 14.71 10.26
N ALA A 316 9.92 15.64 9.70
CA ALA A 316 11.26 15.34 9.20
C ALA A 316 12.21 14.92 10.33
N ALA A 317 12.16 15.60 11.47
CA ALA A 317 12.96 15.25 12.65
C ALA A 317 12.60 13.86 13.19
N LEU A 318 11.30 13.60 13.43
CA LEU A 318 10.83 12.32 13.93
C LEU A 318 11.16 11.17 12.97
N HIS A 319 11.03 11.39 11.66
CA HIS A 319 11.44 10.39 10.67
C HIS A 319 12.92 10.05 10.77
N LYS A 320 13.78 11.07 10.86
CA LYS A 320 15.23 10.89 10.99
C LYS A 320 15.55 10.06 12.23
N ASP A 321 14.88 10.32 13.35
CA ASP A 321 15.11 9.59 14.59
C ASP A 321 14.57 8.16 14.54
N LEU A 322 13.40 7.92 13.93
CA LEU A 322 12.90 6.57 13.68
C LEU A 322 13.87 5.74 12.80
N LEU A 323 14.49 6.37 11.79
CA LEU A 323 15.51 5.70 10.97
C LEU A 323 16.78 5.39 11.76
N LYS A 324 17.20 6.25 12.70
CA LYS A 324 18.34 5.96 13.59
C LYS A 324 18.05 4.75 14.48
N LEU A 325 16.89 4.69 15.12
CA LEU A 325 16.49 3.55 15.96
C LEU A 325 16.44 2.25 15.15
N ARG A 326 16.00 2.33 13.88
CA ARG A 326 16.02 1.19 12.97
C ARG A 326 17.44 0.75 12.63
N ALA A 327 18.36 1.68 12.37
CA ALA A 327 19.76 1.35 12.12
C ALA A 327 20.44 0.73 13.35
N GLN A 328 19.98 1.06 14.56
CA GLN A 328 20.46 0.52 15.83
C GLN A 328 19.77 -0.80 16.24
N GLY A 329 18.96 -1.41 15.38
CA GLY A 329 18.23 -2.66 15.69
C GLY A 329 17.04 -2.50 16.64
N GLN A 330 16.85 -1.34 17.27
CA GLN A 330 15.77 -1.08 18.24
C GLN A 330 14.37 -1.01 17.59
N ALA A 331 14.29 -0.70 16.29
CA ALA A 331 13.05 -0.78 15.51
C ALA A 331 12.99 -2.03 14.61
N ALA A 332 13.69 -3.10 14.98
CA ALA A 332 13.70 -4.35 14.24
C ALA A 332 12.28 -4.88 13.91
N GLY A 333 12.05 -5.24 12.65
CA GLY A 333 10.77 -5.76 12.17
C GLY A 333 9.74 -4.68 11.80
N TRP A 334 9.99 -3.40 12.13
CA TRP A 334 9.14 -2.29 11.70
C TRP A 334 9.56 -1.73 10.34
N ARG A 335 8.58 -1.60 9.44
CA ARG A 335 8.67 -0.81 8.21
C ARG A 335 8.04 0.55 8.47
N ILE A 336 8.77 1.60 8.11
CA ILE A 336 8.35 2.99 8.29
C ILE A 336 8.09 3.59 6.91
N ALA A 337 6.85 4.02 6.64
CA ALA A 337 6.49 4.72 5.42
C ALA A 337 6.05 6.15 5.74
N ARG A 338 6.60 7.15 5.04
CA ARG A 338 6.17 8.56 5.14
C ARG A 338 5.02 8.86 4.20
N LEU A 339 4.18 9.80 4.60
CA LEU A 339 3.04 10.29 3.82
C LEU A 339 2.25 9.13 3.18
N PRO A 340 1.87 8.11 3.97
CA PRO A 340 1.12 6.98 3.43
C PRO A 340 -0.23 7.42 2.86
N ASP A 341 -0.83 6.55 2.05
CA ASP A 341 -2.18 6.76 1.53
C ASP A 341 -3.18 7.10 2.65
N PRO A 342 -4.15 8.01 2.39
CA PRO A 342 -5.19 8.36 3.34
C PRO A 342 -5.94 7.14 3.88
N VAL A 343 -6.34 7.23 5.15
CA VAL A 343 -7.22 6.25 5.79
C VAL A 343 -8.63 6.80 5.75
N VAL A 344 -9.56 6.06 5.15
CA VAL A 344 -10.94 6.49 4.94
C VAL A 344 -11.86 5.55 5.70
N THR A 345 -12.80 6.12 6.46
CA THR A 345 -13.88 5.41 7.15
C THR A 345 -15.20 6.13 6.91
N ALA A 346 -16.30 5.62 7.48
CA ALA A 346 -17.59 6.33 7.45
C ALA A 346 -17.54 7.68 8.17
N HIS A 347 -16.61 7.85 9.12
CA HIS A 347 -16.48 9.06 9.95
C HIS A 347 -15.58 10.11 9.31
N GLY A 348 -14.67 9.70 8.42
CA GLY A 348 -13.95 10.65 7.59
C GLY A 348 -12.64 10.16 7.00
N VAL A 349 -11.77 11.12 6.70
CA VAL A 349 -10.49 10.91 6.02
C VAL A 349 -9.38 11.37 6.94
N LEU A 350 -8.51 10.45 7.32
CA LEU A 350 -7.28 10.72 8.04
C LEU A 350 -6.12 10.79 7.04
N LEU A 351 -5.25 11.78 7.21
CA LEU A 351 -3.99 11.91 6.48
C LEU A 351 -2.83 11.57 7.43
N PRO A 352 -2.37 10.32 7.50
CA PRO A 352 -1.27 10.00 8.38
C PRO A 352 0.03 10.61 7.85
N ASP A 353 0.90 11.02 8.77
CA ASP A 353 2.27 11.43 8.48
C ASP A 353 3.18 10.22 8.31
N PHE A 354 2.92 9.17 9.10
CA PHE A 354 3.63 7.90 9.01
C PHE A 354 2.68 6.71 9.04
N ARG A 355 3.14 5.62 8.44
CA ARG A 355 2.62 4.27 8.67
C ARG A 355 3.74 3.39 9.17
N LEU A 356 3.54 2.80 10.34
CA LEU A 356 4.42 1.81 10.92
C LEU A 356 3.80 0.43 10.67
N THR A 357 4.56 -0.50 10.11
CA THR A 357 4.07 -1.84 9.77
C THR A 357 5.01 -2.91 10.31
N ARG A 358 4.47 -3.91 11.01
CA ARG A 358 5.22 -5.07 11.51
C ARG A 358 4.44 -6.33 11.15
N GLY A 359 4.97 -7.14 10.24
CA GLY A 359 4.23 -8.24 9.63
C GLY A 359 3.03 -7.72 8.82
N ASP A 360 1.83 -8.19 9.14
CA ASP A 360 0.55 -7.75 8.57
C ASP A 360 -0.13 -6.62 9.38
N ARG A 361 0.38 -6.33 10.58
CA ARG A 361 -0.15 -5.29 11.47
C ARG A 361 0.37 -3.91 11.07
N ARG A 362 -0.50 -2.90 11.20
CA ARG A 362 -0.21 -1.51 10.84
C ARG A 362 -0.71 -0.53 11.88
N VAL A 363 0.06 0.53 12.10
CA VAL A 363 -0.28 1.68 12.94
C VAL A 363 -0.12 2.94 12.10
N SER A 364 -1.13 3.81 12.14
CA SER A 364 -1.04 5.13 11.51
C SER A 364 -0.61 6.16 12.54
N VAL A 365 0.33 7.02 12.18
CA VAL A 365 0.81 8.09 13.06
C VAL A 365 0.44 9.42 12.44
N VAL A 366 -0.18 10.29 13.23
CA VAL A 366 -0.61 11.63 12.85
C VAL A 366 0.06 12.61 13.80
N LEU A 367 0.68 13.64 13.25
CA LEU A 367 1.22 14.73 14.03
C LEU A 367 0.13 15.78 14.26
N GLY A 368 0.04 16.28 15.49
CA GLY A 368 -0.98 17.21 15.93
C GLY A 368 -2.02 16.51 16.79
N GLU A 369 -3.27 16.97 16.68
CA GLU A 369 -4.39 16.41 17.43
C GLU A 369 -4.84 15.07 16.86
N GLU A 370 -5.33 14.21 17.74
CA GLU A 370 -5.98 12.98 17.33
C GLU A 370 -7.24 13.31 16.54
N GLY A 371 -7.30 12.83 15.29
CA GLY A 371 -8.53 12.90 14.53
C GLY A 371 -9.62 12.15 15.29
N LYS A 372 -10.67 12.85 15.71
CA LYS A 372 -11.86 12.23 16.29
C LYS A 372 -12.48 11.30 15.24
N GLY A 373 -12.50 10.00 15.53
CA GLY A 373 -13.11 9.03 14.63
C GLY A 373 -12.86 7.60 15.08
N GLU A 374 -13.79 6.73 14.74
CA GLU A 374 -13.55 5.28 14.80
C GLU A 374 -12.74 4.90 13.56
N TRP A 375 -11.53 4.37 13.78
CA TRP A 375 -10.57 4.01 12.75
C TRP A 375 -10.38 2.49 12.70
N ASP A 376 -10.39 1.90 11.49
CA ASP A 376 -10.20 0.44 11.31
C ASP A 376 -8.82 -0.09 11.75
N ALA A 377 -7.90 0.80 12.08
CA ALA A 377 -6.55 0.48 12.54
C ALA A 377 -6.13 1.49 13.61
N PRO A 378 -5.23 1.11 14.54
CA PRO A 378 -4.74 2.01 15.57
C PRO A 378 -4.14 3.27 14.97
N VAL A 379 -4.54 4.41 15.54
CA VAL A 379 -4.01 5.72 15.21
C VAL A 379 -3.29 6.24 16.45
N ILE A 380 -2.06 6.70 16.27
CA ILE A 380 -1.28 7.36 17.31
C ILE A 380 -1.16 8.83 16.94
N ALA A 381 -1.75 9.69 17.78
CA ALA A 381 -1.52 11.12 17.72
C ALA A 381 -0.23 11.50 18.46
N VAL A 382 0.56 12.36 17.83
CA VAL A 382 1.82 12.90 18.36
C VAL A 382 1.73 14.43 18.34
N PRO A 383 1.68 15.10 19.49
CA PRO A 383 1.54 16.55 19.53
C PRO A 383 2.72 17.26 18.87
N VAL A 384 2.44 18.30 18.10
CA VAL A 384 3.45 19.19 17.50
C VAL A 384 3.66 20.37 18.45
N GLY A 385 4.69 20.34 19.30
CA GLY A 385 4.89 21.38 20.31
C GLY A 385 6.01 21.13 21.33
N ARG A 386 5.92 21.79 22.50
CA ARG A 386 7.02 21.92 23.50
C ARG A 386 7.52 20.60 24.09
N LYS A 387 6.73 19.52 24.09
CA LYS A 387 7.18 18.20 24.55
C LYS A 387 7.13 17.23 23.38
N ALA A 388 8.24 17.15 22.64
CA ALA A 388 8.38 16.22 21.53
C ALA A 388 8.28 14.77 22.06
N VAL A 389 7.43 13.96 21.46
CA VAL A 389 7.41 12.51 21.71
C VAL A 389 8.67 11.93 21.10
N SER A 390 9.45 11.16 21.87
CA SER A 390 10.64 10.52 21.33
C SER A 390 10.26 9.42 20.32
N ALA A 391 11.13 9.16 19.35
CA ALA A 391 10.91 8.07 18.40
C ALA A 391 10.80 6.70 19.10
N ALA A 392 11.46 6.52 20.24
CA ALA A 392 11.41 5.31 21.05
C ALA A 392 10.04 5.14 21.71
N ASP A 393 9.51 6.21 22.33
CA ASP A 393 8.17 6.19 22.93
C ASP A 393 7.10 5.92 21.88
N LEU A 394 7.24 6.49 20.68
CA LEU A 394 6.32 6.23 19.57
C LEU A 394 6.33 4.75 19.17
N LEU A 395 7.51 4.12 19.08
CA LEU A 395 7.62 2.69 18.77
C LEU A 395 7.05 1.81 19.89
N ALA A 396 7.26 2.18 21.15
CA ALA A 396 6.67 1.48 22.30
C ALA A 396 5.13 1.53 22.24
N ARG A 397 4.54 2.72 22.01
CA ARG A 397 3.09 2.89 21.83
C ARG A 397 2.58 2.12 20.61
N ALA A 398 3.33 2.10 19.51
CA ALA A 398 2.98 1.34 18.31
C ALA A 398 3.00 -0.18 18.59
N GLN A 399 3.98 -0.65 19.35
CA GLN A 399 4.07 -2.05 19.76
C GLN A 399 2.89 -2.44 20.65
N GLU A 400 2.56 -1.64 21.66
CA GLU A 400 1.41 -1.85 22.52
C GLU A 400 0.10 -1.88 21.72
N ALA A 401 -0.11 -0.89 20.85
CA ALA A 401 -1.28 -0.80 19.99
C ALA A 401 -1.43 -2.03 19.09
N VAL A 402 -0.32 -2.56 18.56
CA VAL A 402 -0.33 -3.76 17.73
C VAL A 402 -0.53 -5.03 18.57
N SER A 403 0.01 -5.13 19.77
CA SER A 403 -0.19 -6.27 20.66
C SER A 403 -1.64 -6.40 21.12
N ASN A 404 -2.37 -5.29 21.23
CA ASN A 404 -3.77 -5.25 21.63
C ASN A 404 -4.76 -5.56 20.48
N LEU A 405 -4.29 -5.56 19.23
CA LEU A 405 -5.11 -5.95 18.10
C LEU A 405 -5.26 -7.47 18.05
N PHE A 406 -6.47 -7.92 17.70
CA PHE A 406 -6.84 -9.30 17.36
C PHE A 406 -5.65 -10.07 16.78
N THR A 407 -5.32 -11.21 17.38
CA THR A 407 -4.23 -12.08 16.95
C THR A 407 -4.69 -12.92 15.74
N PRO A 408 -4.33 -12.58 14.49
CA PRO A 408 -4.40 -13.58 13.43
C PRO A 408 -3.48 -14.75 13.79
N PRO A 409 -3.77 -15.97 13.32
CA PRO A 409 -2.92 -17.13 13.57
C PRO A 409 -1.47 -16.82 13.16
N GLU A 410 -0.51 -17.21 14.01
CA GLU A 410 0.91 -16.97 13.81
C GLU A 410 1.35 -17.42 12.40
N ARG A 411 1.97 -16.50 11.65
CA ARG A 411 2.69 -16.83 10.43
C ARG A 411 4.12 -17.22 10.82
N ALA A 412 4.58 -18.37 10.31
CA ALA A 412 5.98 -18.76 10.42
C ALA A 412 6.89 -17.66 9.83
N GLU A 413 7.96 -17.31 10.53
CA GLU A 413 8.97 -16.39 10.02
C GLU A 413 9.59 -16.94 8.73
N PRO A 414 9.89 -16.09 7.73
CA PRO A 414 10.48 -16.56 6.47
C PRO A 414 11.87 -17.16 6.71
N ASP A 415 12.10 -18.33 6.13
CA ASP A 415 13.40 -18.98 6.15
C ASP A 415 14.41 -18.20 5.28
N VAL A 416 15.61 -17.96 5.83
CA VAL A 416 16.62 -17.08 5.24
C VAL A 416 17.77 -17.93 4.70
N PRO A 417 18.12 -17.83 3.40
CA PRO A 417 19.14 -18.67 2.78
C PRO A 417 20.47 -18.68 3.54
N ARG A 418 21.12 -19.85 3.61
CA ARG A 418 22.32 -20.09 4.41
C ARG A 418 23.48 -19.14 4.08
N ASP A 419 23.67 -18.79 2.81
CA ASP A 419 24.73 -17.87 2.38
C ASP A 419 24.47 -16.43 2.79
N VAL A 420 23.19 -16.04 2.79
CA VAL A 420 22.72 -14.73 3.26
C VAL A 420 22.94 -14.63 4.77
N ARG A 421 22.62 -15.70 5.52
CA ARG A 421 22.88 -15.82 6.94
C ARG A 421 24.38 -15.81 7.27
N ALA A 422 25.21 -16.54 6.51
CA ALA A 422 26.66 -16.51 6.69
C ALA A 422 27.28 -15.13 6.42
N LEU A 423 26.73 -14.36 5.48
CA LEU A 423 27.13 -12.97 5.24
C LEU A 423 26.69 -12.06 6.40
N CYS A 424 25.48 -12.28 6.94
CA CYS A 424 25.02 -11.60 8.15
C CYS A 424 25.98 -11.83 9.32
N ASP A 425 26.35 -13.09 9.53
CA ASP A 425 27.19 -13.51 10.64
C ASP A 425 28.60 -12.90 10.51
N ARG A 426 29.15 -12.81 9.29
CA ARG A 426 30.41 -12.11 9.04
C ARG A 426 30.31 -10.60 9.31
N ALA A 427 29.25 -9.96 8.83
CA ALA A 427 29.03 -8.53 9.07
C ALA A 427 28.84 -8.24 10.56
N ALA A 428 28.19 -9.15 11.29
CA ALA A 428 28.01 -9.06 12.73
C ALA A 428 29.30 -9.31 13.52
N ALA A 429 30.10 -10.31 13.12
CA ALA A 429 31.41 -10.58 13.71
C ALA A 429 32.40 -9.41 13.54
N GLN A 430 32.23 -8.61 12.48
CA GLN A 430 33.01 -7.38 12.24
C GLN A 430 32.44 -6.14 12.94
N GLY A 431 31.39 -6.29 13.76
CA GLY A 431 30.78 -5.20 14.54
C GLY A 431 30.01 -4.17 13.69
N MET A 432 29.67 -4.49 12.44
CA MET A 432 29.04 -3.56 11.50
C MET A 432 27.53 -3.44 11.71
N VAL A 433 26.91 -4.53 12.15
CA VAL A 433 25.49 -4.65 12.50
C VAL A 433 25.40 -5.68 13.63
N ASP A 434 24.45 -5.56 14.56
CA ASP A 434 24.25 -6.66 15.51
C ASP A 434 23.72 -7.91 14.77
N ALA A 435 23.98 -9.11 15.32
CA ALA A 435 23.61 -10.38 14.70
C ALA A 435 22.11 -10.50 14.40
N ALA A 436 21.27 -9.83 15.19
CA ALA A 436 19.83 -9.79 15.01
C ALA A 436 19.40 -8.75 13.95
N GLY A 437 20.21 -7.72 13.69
CA GLY A 437 20.00 -6.66 12.71
C GLY A 437 20.44 -7.05 11.31
N ALA A 438 21.46 -7.90 11.20
CA ALA A 438 22.03 -8.34 9.94
C ALA A 438 21.03 -9.09 9.04
N LEU A 439 20.26 -10.04 9.61
CA LEU A 439 19.20 -10.79 8.93
C LEU A 439 18.04 -9.89 8.47
N ARG A 440 17.73 -8.84 9.24
CA ARG A 440 16.61 -7.91 8.97
C ARG A 440 16.96 -6.80 7.98
N ALA A 441 18.24 -6.45 7.86
CA ALA A 441 18.72 -5.46 6.90
C ALA A 441 18.65 -5.95 5.44
N LEU A 442 18.71 -7.27 5.20
CA LEU A 442 18.85 -7.83 3.85
C LEU A 442 17.59 -7.79 2.98
N HIS A 443 16.41 -7.67 3.58
CA HIS A 443 15.15 -7.63 2.84
C HIS A 443 14.64 -6.21 2.54
N LEU A 444 15.35 -5.15 2.92
CA LEU A 444 14.74 -3.81 3.03
C LEU A 444 15.59 -2.61 2.60
N LEU A 445 16.68 -2.77 1.84
CA LEU A 445 17.56 -1.64 1.54
C LEU A 445 17.38 -1.10 0.13
N ASP A 446 16.89 0.15 0.06
CA ASP A 446 17.43 1.18 -0.82
C ASP A 446 18.46 2.01 -0.02
N GLU A 447 19.59 2.31 -0.64
CA GLU A 447 20.63 3.29 -0.26
C GLU A 447 21.07 3.34 1.23
N SER A 448 21.72 2.27 1.73
CA SER A 448 22.32 2.19 3.08
C SER A 448 23.85 2.05 3.03
N PRO A 449 24.60 2.47 4.08
CA PRO A 449 26.04 2.19 4.26
C PRO A 449 26.44 0.72 4.10
N LEU A 450 25.52 -0.21 4.34
CA LEU A 450 25.73 -1.64 4.12
C LEU A 450 25.90 -1.97 2.61
N ILE A 451 25.22 -1.25 1.72
CA ILE A 451 25.36 -1.41 0.25
C ILE A 451 26.76 -0.95 -0.19
N GLU A 452 27.23 0.18 0.34
CA GLU A 452 28.60 0.66 0.11
C GLU A 452 29.64 -0.35 0.62
N TRP A 453 29.41 -0.95 1.80
CA TRP A 453 30.31 -1.98 2.32
C TRP A 453 30.31 -3.24 1.47
N VAL A 454 29.15 -3.78 1.06
CA VAL A 454 29.09 -4.94 0.17
C VAL A 454 29.81 -4.63 -1.15
N ARG A 455 29.59 -3.44 -1.70
CA ARG A 455 30.29 -2.99 -2.92
C ARG A 455 31.81 -2.94 -2.73
N ARG A 456 32.30 -2.55 -1.54
CA ARG A 456 33.74 -2.51 -1.20
C ARG A 456 34.33 -3.87 -0.82
N ALA A 457 33.56 -4.73 -0.15
CA ALA A 457 33.99 -6.05 0.28
C ALA A 457 34.24 -6.99 -0.90
N ALA A 458 33.65 -6.68 -2.07
CA ALA A 458 33.89 -7.36 -3.34
C ALA A 458 33.79 -8.89 -3.25
N ASP A 459 32.96 -9.44 -2.34
CA ASP A 459 32.73 -10.89 -2.25
C ASP A 459 32.04 -11.32 -3.55
N PRO A 460 32.71 -12.10 -4.43
CA PRO A 460 32.20 -12.41 -5.75
C PRO A 460 30.91 -13.23 -5.72
N ARG A 461 30.58 -13.83 -4.57
CA ARG A 461 29.43 -14.70 -4.38
C ARG A 461 28.13 -13.96 -4.11
N VAL A 462 28.17 -12.66 -3.80
CA VAL A 462 26.97 -11.87 -3.47
C VAL A 462 26.98 -10.56 -4.24
N ARG A 463 25.89 -10.25 -4.95
CA ARG A 463 25.70 -8.96 -5.62
C ARG A 463 24.46 -8.25 -5.11
N TYR A 464 24.54 -6.93 -5.02
CA TYR A 464 23.36 -6.11 -4.77
C TYR A 464 22.63 -5.82 -6.09
N LEU A 465 21.35 -6.17 -6.16
CA LEU A 465 20.45 -5.80 -7.25
C LEU A 465 19.45 -4.74 -6.74
N PRO A 466 19.40 -3.54 -7.34
CA PRO A 466 18.45 -2.50 -6.95
C PRO A 466 17.00 -3.02 -6.96
N GLY A 467 16.25 -2.75 -5.89
CA GLY A 467 14.87 -3.20 -5.72
C GLY A 467 14.67 -4.67 -5.32
N ILE A 468 15.72 -5.50 -5.37
CA ILE A 468 15.69 -6.92 -4.97
C ILE A 468 16.49 -7.15 -3.67
N GLY A 469 17.59 -6.43 -3.49
CA GLY A 469 18.49 -6.56 -2.33
C GLY A 469 19.77 -7.32 -2.66
N LEU A 470 20.39 -7.93 -1.64
CA LEU A 470 21.57 -8.79 -1.83
C LEU A 470 21.15 -10.17 -2.33
N CYS A 471 21.74 -10.58 -3.44
CA CYS A 471 21.47 -11.83 -4.12
C CYS A 471 22.74 -12.67 -4.17
N SER A 472 22.63 -13.97 -3.95
CA SER A 472 23.73 -14.89 -4.28
C SER A 472 24.02 -14.85 -5.78
N GLN A 473 25.24 -15.22 -6.17
CA GLN A 473 25.62 -15.29 -7.57
C GLN A 473 24.71 -16.23 -8.37
N GLU A 474 24.23 -17.30 -7.75
CA GLU A 474 23.22 -18.21 -8.32
C GLU A 474 21.89 -17.52 -8.58
N LEU A 475 21.39 -16.73 -7.63
CA LEU A 475 20.15 -15.97 -7.81
C LEU A 475 20.30 -14.89 -8.91
N VAL A 476 21.45 -14.23 -8.99
CA VAL A 476 21.76 -13.26 -10.06
C VAL A 476 21.81 -13.96 -11.42
N ALA A 477 22.46 -15.12 -11.50
CA ALA A 477 22.51 -15.92 -12.73
C ALA A 477 21.11 -16.40 -13.17
N ALA A 478 20.27 -16.78 -12.19
CA ALA A 478 18.88 -17.15 -12.45
C ALA A 478 18.06 -15.96 -12.98
N ILE A 479 18.20 -14.77 -12.38
CA ILE A 479 17.53 -13.54 -12.85
C ILE A 479 18.02 -13.15 -14.25
N GLY A 480 19.32 -13.26 -14.53
CA GLY A 480 19.89 -12.95 -15.84
C GLY A 480 19.33 -13.83 -16.97
N LYS A 481 19.17 -15.14 -16.71
CA LYS A 481 18.58 -16.08 -17.67
C LYS A 481 17.12 -15.77 -18.00
N LEU A 482 16.37 -15.22 -17.05
CA LEU A 482 14.97 -14.83 -17.21
C LEU A 482 14.78 -13.55 -18.05
N GLY A 483 15.80 -12.71 -18.19
CA GLY A 483 15.74 -11.47 -18.99
C GLY A 483 16.22 -11.61 -20.43
N SER A 484 16.81 -12.75 -20.77
CA SER A 484 17.32 -13.09 -22.12
C SER A 484 16.41 -14.04 -22.90
N GLN A 485 15.25 -14.37 -22.34
CA GLN A 485 14.11 -15.00 -23.00
C GLN A 485 13.03 -13.93 -23.19
#